data_AF-A0A7Z0X0Q6-F1
#
_entry.id   AF-A0A7Z0X0Q6-F1
#
_cell.length_a   1.000
_cell.length_b   1.000
_cell.length_c   1.000
_cell.angle_alpha   90.00
_cell.angle_beta   90.00
_cell.angle_gamma   90.00
#
_symmetry.space_group_name_H-M   'P 1'
#
loop_
_entity.id
_entity.type
_entity.pdbx_description
1 polymer ?
#
loop_
_entity_poly.entity_id
_entity_poly.type
_entity_poly.pdbx_seq_one_letter_code
_entity_poly.pdbx_strand_id
1 'polypeptide(L)'
;MKFVLYAVQLGTAALLFLFSALASWYQGSELLKVPWEWKYTAKFTKLLYGEDSIKYAHDISQLDFFVYAPKHTPATVILMAVSLAYIIALTAYLLIKTYVKRKSALSAA
;
A
#
# COMPACT_ATOMS: atom_id res chain seq x y z
N MET A 1 -11.15 -6.62 -27.24
CA MET A 1 -10.07 -7.25 -26.45
C MET A 1 -9.35 -6.33 -25.45
N LYS A 2 -9.35 -4.98 -25.62
CA LYS A 2 -8.65 -4.06 -24.70
C LYS A 2 -9.12 -4.12 -23.23
N PHE A 3 -10.40 -4.39 -22.99
CA PHE A 3 -10.93 -4.56 -21.63
C PHE A 3 -10.29 -5.73 -20.88
N VAL A 4 -10.13 -6.89 -21.54
CA VAL A 4 -9.50 -8.08 -20.96
C VAL A 4 -8.04 -7.79 -20.59
N LEU A 5 -7.32 -7.02 -21.42
CA LEU A 5 -5.94 -6.61 -21.12
C LEU A 5 -5.86 -5.76 -19.84
N TYR A 6 -6.75 -4.78 -19.66
CA TYR A 6 -6.77 -3.97 -18.43
C TYR A 6 -7.14 -4.79 -17.20
N ALA A 7 -8.07 -5.75 -17.34
CA ALA A 7 -8.45 -6.64 -16.25
C ALA A 7 -7.28 -7.55 -15.82
N VAL A 8 -6.54 -8.11 -16.79
CA VAL A 8 -5.35 -8.92 -16.51
C VAL A 8 -4.25 -8.06 -15.88
N GLN A 9 -4.00 -6.84 -16.38
CA GLN A 9 -3.03 -5.92 -15.78
C GLN A 9 -3.36 -5.58 -14.33
N LEU A 10 -4.62 -5.26 -14.03
CA LEU A 10 -5.09 -5.02 -12.66
C LEU A 10 -4.95 -6.25 -11.79
N GLY A 11 -5.35 -7.43 -12.29
CA GLY A 11 -5.25 -8.69 -11.55
C GLY A 11 -3.81 -9.03 -11.19
N THR A 12 -2.90 -8.97 -12.16
CA THR A 12 -1.47 -9.24 -11.93
C THR A 12 -0.84 -8.22 -10.99
N ALA A 13 -1.14 -6.93 -11.16
CA ALA A 13 -0.62 -5.89 -10.27
C ALA A 13 -1.15 -6.04 -8.84
N ALA A 14 -2.43 -6.41 -8.67
CA ALA A 14 -3.03 -6.66 -7.37
C ALA A 14 -2.41 -7.88 -6.68
N LEU A 15 -2.17 -8.98 -7.41
CA LEU A 15 -1.47 -10.14 -6.86
C LEU A 15 -0.04 -9.76 -6.42
N LEU A 16 0.72 -9.08 -7.27
CA LEU A 16 2.07 -8.61 -6.94
C LEU A 16 2.08 -7.69 -5.71
N PHE A 17 1.10 -6.78 -5.63
CA PHE A 17 0.92 -5.91 -4.47
C PHE A 17 0.64 -6.73 -3.21
N LEU A 18 -0.30 -7.67 -3.24
CA LEU A 18 -0.66 -8.50 -2.09
C LEU A 18 0.51 -9.35 -1.61
N PHE A 19 1.22 -10.03 -2.51
CA PHE A 19 2.40 -10.83 -2.15
C PHE A 19 3.50 -9.96 -1.54
N SER A 20 3.79 -8.81 -2.14
CA SER A 20 4.82 -7.89 -1.65
C SER A 20 4.42 -7.26 -0.32
N ALA A 21 3.13 -6.95 -0.14
CA ALA A 21 2.58 -6.42 1.10
C ALA A 21 2.67 -7.46 2.23
N LEU A 22 2.28 -8.71 2.00
CA LEU A 22 2.41 -9.78 2.99
C LEU A 22 3.87 -10.04 3.38
N ALA A 23 4.78 -10.06 2.40
CA ALA A 23 6.21 -10.23 2.67
C ALA A 23 6.77 -9.06 3.50
N SER A 24 6.48 -7.83 3.10
CA SER A 24 6.89 -6.61 3.82
C SER A 24 6.29 -6.57 5.22
N TRP A 25 5.04 -7.01 5.37
CA TRP A 25 4.35 -7.03 6.65
C TRP A 25 4.97 -8.06 7.60
N TYR A 26 5.29 -9.25 7.11
CA TYR A 26 6.01 -10.28 7.87
C TYR A 26 7.40 -9.80 8.30
N GLN A 27 8.18 -9.26 7.36
CA GLN A 27 9.52 -8.73 7.64
C GLN A 27 9.48 -7.54 8.62
N GLY A 28 8.48 -6.67 8.47
CA GLY A 28 8.26 -5.54 9.36
C GLY A 28 7.82 -5.94 10.78
N SER A 29 7.21 -7.11 10.96
CA SER A 29 6.77 -7.60 12.27
C SER A 29 7.93 -7.84 13.25
N GLU A 30 9.17 -7.93 12.75
CA GLU A 30 10.36 -7.97 13.60
C GLU A 30 10.50 -6.73 14.49
N LEU A 31 9.86 -5.61 14.14
CA LEU A 31 9.78 -4.42 14.98
C LEU A 31 9.28 -4.75 16.39
N LEU A 32 8.36 -5.72 16.53
CA LEU A 32 7.80 -6.13 17.82
C LEU A 32 8.85 -6.73 18.77
N LYS A 33 9.95 -7.26 18.24
CA LYS A 33 11.04 -7.87 19.01
C LYS A 33 12.10 -6.86 19.44
N VAL A 34 11.99 -5.61 18.99
CA VAL A 34 13.04 -4.58 19.13
C VAL A 34 12.47 -3.31 19.79
N PRO A 35 12.24 -3.30 21.11
CA PRO A 35 11.50 -2.23 21.79
C PRO A 35 12.14 -0.84 21.70
N TRP A 36 13.47 -0.76 21.59
CA TRP A 36 14.17 0.53 21.52
C TRP A 36 13.94 1.25 20.18
N GLU A 37 13.56 0.54 19.12
CA GLU A 37 13.33 1.13 17.79
C GLU A 37 11.93 1.72 17.64
N TRP A 38 11.01 1.41 18.56
CA TRP A 38 9.63 1.90 18.54
C TRP A 38 9.57 3.43 18.54
N LYS A 39 10.46 4.10 19.28
CA LYS A 39 10.53 5.57 19.33
C LYS A 39 10.72 6.22 17.96
N TYR A 40 11.44 5.56 17.05
CA TYR A 40 11.84 6.10 15.75
C TYR A 40 10.98 5.57 14.59
N THR A 41 10.52 4.32 14.71
CA THR A 41 9.86 3.60 13.61
C THR A 41 8.34 3.59 13.74
N ALA A 42 7.79 3.66 14.96
CA ALA A 42 6.34 3.59 15.19
C ALA A 42 5.61 4.92 14.92
N LYS A 43 5.82 5.48 13.72
CA LYS A 43 5.29 6.79 13.32
C LYS A 43 3.76 6.80 13.18
N PHE A 44 3.17 5.75 12.62
CA PHE A 44 1.73 5.63 12.46
C PHE A 44 1.04 5.43 13.80
N THR A 45 1.59 4.61 14.69
CA THR A 45 1.07 4.44 16.05
C THR A 45 1.05 5.78 16.79
N LYS A 46 2.15 6.53 16.76
CA LYS A 46 2.23 7.87 17.36
C LYS A 46 1.24 8.85 16.74
N LEU A 47 1.03 8.78 15.43
CA LEU A 47 0.11 9.66 14.71
C LEU A 47 -1.36 9.33 15.01
N LEU A 48 -1.71 8.05 15.21
CA LEU A 48 -3.08 7.61 15.45
C LEU A 48 -3.48 7.61 16.95
N TYR A 49 -2.53 7.30 17.83
CA TYR A 49 -2.79 7.05 19.26
C TYR A 49 -1.99 7.96 20.21
N GLY A 50 -1.07 8.79 19.70
CA GLY A 50 -0.25 9.71 20.49
C GLY A 50 1.11 9.13 20.90
N GLU A 51 2.08 9.99 21.24
CA GLU A 51 3.48 9.57 21.48
C GLU A 51 3.68 8.63 22.68
N ASP A 52 2.86 8.76 23.73
CA ASP A 52 2.97 7.98 24.97
C ASP A 52 2.10 6.70 24.97
N SER A 53 1.51 6.35 23.83
CA SER A 53 0.58 5.21 23.70
C SER A 53 1.29 3.85 23.65
N ILE A 54 2.60 3.81 23.35
CA ILE A 54 3.33 2.57 23.10
C ILE A 54 3.92 2.03 24.41
N LYS A 55 3.19 1.14 25.08
CA LYS A 55 3.65 0.46 26.29
C LYS A 55 4.03 -1.00 26.04
N TYR A 56 3.37 -1.61 25.06
CA TYR A 56 3.54 -3.01 24.71
C TYR A 56 3.60 -3.19 23.19
N ALA A 57 4.12 -4.34 22.76
CA ALA A 57 4.25 -4.67 21.34
C ALA A 57 2.88 -4.67 20.61
N HIS A 58 1.79 -5.00 21.31
CA HIS A 58 0.44 -5.01 20.73
C HIS A 58 -0.14 -3.60 20.48
N ASP A 59 0.44 -2.56 21.10
CA ASP A 59 0.02 -1.17 20.86
C ASP A 59 0.50 -0.66 19.49
N ILE A 60 1.46 -1.36 18.87
CA ILE A 60 2.04 -0.96 17.59
C ILE A 60 1.12 -1.32 16.45
N SER A 61 0.71 -0.29 15.71
CA SER A 61 -0.03 -0.42 14.47
C SER A 61 0.73 -1.26 13.46
N GLN A 62 0.00 -2.15 12.79
CA GLN A 62 0.53 -2.96 11.69
C GLN A 62 1.08 -2.11 10.53
N LEU A 63 0.63 -0.86 10.42
CA LEU A 63 1.16 0.09 9.44
C LEU A 63 2.64 0.44 9.70
N ASP A 64 3.08 0.43 10.94
CA ASP A 64 4.47 0.69 11.30
C ASP A 64 5.40 -0.45 10.87
N PHE A 65 4.87 -1.65 10.63
CA PHE A 65 5.67 -2.75 10.11
C PHE A 65 6.14 -2.44 8.69
N PHE A 66 5.32 -1.75 7.87
CA PHE A 66 5.73 -1.31 6.53
C PHE A 66 6.76 -0.18 6.56
N VAL A 67 6.82 0.61 7.65
CA VAL A 67 7.86 1.62 7.86
C VAL A 67 9.18 0.95 8.28
N TYR A 68 9.10 -0.18 8.98
CA TYR A 68 10.25 -0.94 9.44
C TYR A 68 10.87 -1.85 8.37
N ALA A 69 10.03 -2.48 7.56
CA ALA A 69 10.40 -3.46 6.55
C ALA A 69 11.54 -3.04 5.58
N PRO A 70 11.67 -1.75 5.15
CA PRO A 70 12.75 -1.35 4.27
C PRO A 70 14.15 -1.53 4.85
N LYS A 71 14.28 -1.58 6.18
CA LYS A 71 15.56 -1.79 6.87
C LYS A 71 16.15 -3.16 6.58
N HIS A 72 15.31 -4.18 6.42
CA HIS A 72 15.72 -5.55 6.15
C HIS A 72 15.65 -5.89 4.67
N THR A 73 14.57 -5.45 4.01
CA THR A 73 14.26 -5.82 2.63
C THR A 73 13.59 -4.66 1.91
N PRO A 74 14.39 -3.69 1.42
CA PRO A 74 13.85 -2.52 0.71
C PRO A 74 13.14 -2.92 -0.59
N ALA A 75 13.56 -4.01 -1.23
CA ALA A 75 13.00 -4.46 -2.49
C ALA A 75 11.51 -4.82 -2.39
N THR A 76 11.08 -5.49 -1.31
CA THR A 76 9.66 -5.90 -1.13
C THR A 76 8.76 -4.68 -0.94
N VAL A 77 9.24 -3.68 -0.18
CA VAL A 77 8.51 -2.43 0.04
C VAL A 77 8.44 -1.57 -1.21
N ILE A 78 9.53 -1.49 -1.98
CA ILE A 78 9.55 -0.77 -3.26
C ILE A 78 8.59 -1.43 -4.26
N LEU A 79 8.61 -2.77 -4.39
CA LEU A 79 7.68 -3.50 -5.25
C LEU A 79 6.22 -3.29 -4.84
N MET A 80 5.93 -3.29 -3.55
CA MET A 80 4.61 -2.95 -3.02
C MET A 80 4.21 -1.51 -3.40
N ALA A 81 5.09 -0.53 -3.22
CA ALA A 81 4.80 0.87 -3.53
C ALA A 81 4.57 1.10 -5.03
N VAL A 82 5.40 0.50 -5.90
CA VAL A 82 5.28 0.61 -7.35
C VAL A 82 4.01 -0.06 -7.87
N SER A 83 3.69 -1.26 -7.37
CA SER A 83 2.47 -1.97 -7.76
C SER A 83 1.21 -1.21 -7.31
N LEU A 84 1.22 -0.63 -6.11
CA LEU A 84 0.13 0.22 -5.63
C LEU A 84 -0.03 1.47 -6.51
N ALA A 85 1.07 2.17 -6.80
CA ALA A 85 1.04 3.35 -7.67
C ALA A 85 0.49 3.01 -9.06
N TYR A 86 0.86 1.86 -9.61
CA TYR A 86 0.35 1.38 -10.89
C TYR A 86 -1.15 1.09 -10.84
N ILE A 87 -1.65 0.42 -9.79
CA ILE A 87 -3.09 0.16 -9.59
C ILE A 87 -3.87 1.48 -9.53
N ILE A 88 -3.37 2.47 -8.77
CA ILE A 88 -4.00 3.78 -8.64
C ILE A 88 -4.03 4.50 -9.99
N ALA A 89 -2.89 4.56 -10.69
CA ALA A 89 -2.78 5.23 -11.98
C ALA A 89 -3.71 4.59 -13.04
N LEU A 90 -3.74 3.26 -13.11
CA LEU A 90 -4.59 2.52 -14.04
C LEU A 90 -6.07 2.72 -13.71
N THR A 91 -6.44 2.66 -12.44
CA THR A 91 -7.83 2.90 -11.99
C THR A 91 -8.26 4.33 -12.31
N ALA A 92 -7.44 5.33 -11.98
CA ALA A 92 -7.71 6.73 -12.29
C ALA A 92 -7.86 6.96 -13.80
N TYR A 93 -6.98 6.38 -14.61
CA TYR A 93 -7.07 6.44 -16.06
C TYR A 93 -8.40 5.87 -16.59
N LEU A 94 -8.83 4.71 -16.09
CA LEU A 94 -10.10 4.09 -16.50
C LEU A 94 -11.32 4.92 -16.05
N LEU A 95 -11.28 5.51 -14.85
CA LEU A 95 -12.34 6.39 -14.35
C LEU A 95 -12.45 7.68 -15.18
N ILE A 96 -11.33 8.34 -15.49
CA ILE A 96 -11.32 9.55 -16.33
C ILE A 96 -11.84 9.21 -17.74
N LYS A 97 -11.37 8.12 -18.33
CA LYS A 97 -11.79 7.68 -19.66
C LYS A 97 -13.30 7.38 -19.73
N THR A 98 -13.85 6.72 -18.71
CA THR A 98 -15.28 6.43 -18.64
C THR A 98 -16.11 7.70 -18.41
N TYR A 99 -15.63 8.62 -17.58
CA TYR A 99 -16.26 9.92 -17.35
C TYR A 99 -16.33 10.78 -18.61
N VAL A 100 -15.20 10.95 -19.32
CA VAL A 100 -15.12 11.74 -20.57
C VAL A 100 -16.06 11.17 -21.63
N LYS A 101 -16.08 9.83 -21.79
CA LYS A 101 -16.97 9.16 -22.76
C LYS A 101 -18.45 9.38 -22.44
N ARG A 102 -18.83 9.39 -21.16
CA ARG A 102 -20.22 9.66 -20.73
C ARG A 102 -20.61 11.11 -21.02
N LYS A 103 -19.72 12.07 -20.75
CA LYS A 103 -19.96 13.49 -21.00
C LYS A 103 -20.14 13.79 -22.50
N SER A 104 -19.36 13.18 -23.39
CA SER A 104 -19.52 13.38 -24.83
C SER A 104 -20.83 12.81 -25.36
N ALA A 105 -21.30 11.69 -24.82
CA ALA A 105 -22.57 11.08 -25.21
C ALA A 105 -23.78 11.93 -24.77
N LEU A 106 -23.72 12.54 -23.59
CA LEU A 106 -24.75 13.46 -23.09
C LEU A 106 -24.83 14.79 -23.86
N SER A 107 -23.72 15.26 -24.44
CA SER A 107 -23.70 16.49 -25.25
C SER A 107 -24.19 16.29 -26.68
N ALA A 108 -24.36 15.04 -27.12
CA ALA A 108 -24.76 14.67 -28.48
C ALA A 108 -26.22 14.16 -28.57
N ALA A 109 -26.91 14.08 -27.42
CA ALA A 109 -28.33 13.73 -27.29
C ALA A 109 -29.15 14.99 -26.99
#